data_AF-A0AAQ0D8A8-F1
#
_entry.id   AF-A0AAQ0D8A8-F1
#
_cell.length_a   1.000
_cell.length_b   1.000
_cell.length_c   1.000
_cell.angle_alpha   90.00
_cell.angle_beta   90.00
_cell.angle_gamma   90.00
#
_symmetry.space_group_name_H-M   'P 1'
#
loop_
_entity.id
_entity.type
_entity.pdbx_description
1 polymer ?
#
loop_
_entity_poly.entity_id
_entity_poly.type
_entity_poly.pdbx_seq_one_letter_code
_entity_poly.pdbx_strand_id
1 'polypeptide(L)'
;MEIKDLKINDEVSVMVSSQRLRDTDDDKWVYEPIFETAKVVEVDKDGLFASIVFADGKWGELDKETEWYKVPSNTKIATHEASEIKKPHHYMFEDGTEAIKIINMIVKRYKQSIVAAQIYNAIKYIIRAPFKNGVKDLKKAKESINFAIKFWDDKEMEYKK
;
A
#
# COMPACT_ATOMS: atom_id res chain seq x y z
N MET A 1 -1.17 -12.85 -21.33
CA MET A 1 -0.94 -14.31 -21.36
C MET A 1 -2.28 -14.96 -21.18
N GLU A 2 -2.61 -15.96 -21.99
CA GLU A 2 -3.93 -16.62 -21.97
C GLU A 2 -3.80 -18.06 -21.44
N ILE A 3 -4.89 -18.65 -20.95
CA ILE A 3 -4.88 -20.01 -20.35
C ILE A 3 -4.39 -21.05 -21.38
N LYS A 4 -4.77 -20.89 -22.65
CA LYS A 4 -4.29 -21.71 -23.77
C LYS A 4 -2.76 -21.71 -23.96
N ASP A 5 -2.05 -20.71 -23.42
CA ASP A 5 -0.59 -20.60 -23.52
C ASP A 5 0.12 -21.38 -22.40
N LEU A 6 -0.62 -21.93 -21.42
CA LEU A 6 -0.11 -22.74 -20.33
C LEU A 6 0.25 -24.15 -20.80
N LYS A 7 1.26 -24.73 -20.17
CA LYS A 7 1.71 -26.10 -20.37
C LYS A 7 1.67 -26.85 -19.06
N ILE A 8 1.50 -28.16 -19.14
CA ILE A 8 1.62 -29.06 -17.99
C ILE A 8 2.97 -28.82 -17.31
N ASN A 9 2.95 -28.71 -15.97
CA ASN A 9 4.04 -28.34 -15.07
C ASN A 9 4.45 -26.86 -15.06
N ASP A 10 3.76 -25.97 -15.78
CA ASP A 10 3.96 -24.53 -15.56
C ASP A 10 3.55 -24.15 -14.13
N GLU A 11 4.35 -23.32 -13.48
CA GLU A 11 4.01 -22.71 -12.20
C GLU A 11 3.20 -21.44 -12.44
N VAL A 12 2.13 -21.27 -11.66
CA VAL A 12 1.22 -20.12 -11.74
C VAL A 12 0.93 -19.61 -10.33
N SER A 13 0.79 -18.29 -10.18
CA SER A 13 0.32 -17.62 -8.97
C SER A 13 -1.15 -17.26 -9.16
N VAL A 14 -2.03 -17.70 -8.27
CA VAL A 14 -3.49 -17.71 -8.46
C VAL A 14 -4.16 -17.05 -7.27
N MET A 15 -5.11 -16.15 -7.52
CA MET A 15 -5.89 -15.49 -6.46
C MET A 15 -6.88 -16.49 -5.86
N VAL A 16 -6.70 -16.84 -4.59
CA VAL A 16 -7.51 -17.87 -3.91
C VAL A 16 -8.56 -17.29 -2.98
N SER A 17 -8.33 -16.09 -2.45
CA SER A 17 -9.29 -15.43 -1.55
C SER A 17 -8.94 -13.96 -1.38
N SER A 18 -9.73 -13.24 -0.58
CA SER A 18 -9.38 -11.91 -0.11
C SER A 18 -9.35 -11.87 1.42
N GLN A 19 -8.25 -11.38 2.01
CA GLN A 19 -8.20 -11.08 3.44
C GLN A 19 -8.68 -9.66 3.71
N ARG A 20 -9.39 -9.49 4.83
CA ARG A 20 -9.73 -8.16 5.35
C ARG A 20 -8.61 -7.69 6.28
N LEU A 21 -8.02 -6.55 5.98
CA LEU A 21 -7.12 -5.87 6.91
C LEU A 21 -7.79 -4.60 7.43
N ARG A 22 -7.74 -4.42 8.76
CA ARG A 22 -8.17 -3.18 9.39
C ARG A 22 -7.01 -2.20 9.29
N ASP A 23 -7.24 -1.10 8.57
CA ASP A 23 -6.29 0.00 8.58
C ASP A 23 -6.25 0.60 9.99
N THR A 24 -5.07 0.53 10.63
CA THR A 24 -4.83 0.99 12.01
C THR A 24 -5.10 2.47 12.20
N ASP A 25 -5.12 3.25 11.11
CA ASP A 25 -5.17 4.70 11.18
C ASP A 25 -6.57 5.29 10.95
N ASP A 26 -7.51 4.55 10.32
CA ASP A 26 -8.85 5.09 10.09
C ASP A 26 -10.02 4.10 9.93
N ASP A 27 -9.97 2.94 10.60
CA ASP A 27 -11.13 2.03 10.80
C ASP A 27 -11.82 1.53 9.51
N LYS A 28 -11.22 1.79 8.35
CA LYS A 28 -11.68 1.28 7.06
C LYS A 28 -11.11 -0.12 6.85
N TRP A 29 -11.97 -1.01 6.37
CA TRP A 29 -11.57 -2.34 5.93
C TRP A 29 -10.97 -2.25 4.54
N VAL A 30 -9.75 -2.76 4.38
CA VAL A 30 -9.11 -2.97 3.08
C VAL A 30 -9.25 -4.46 2.75
N TYR A 31 -9.69 -4.76 1.53
CA TYR A 31 -9.75 -6.13 1.02
C TYR A 31 -8.52 -6.35 0.16
N GLU A 32 -7.70 -7.33 0.54
CA GLU A 32 -6.48 -7.68 -0.18
C GLU A 32 -6.61 -9.08 -0.76
N PRO A 33 -6.35 -9.27 -2.06
CA PRO A 33 -6.30 -10.60 -2.64
C PRO A 33 -5.11 -11.40 -2.08
N ILE A 34 -5.36 -12.65 -1.70
CA ILE A 34 -4.37 -13.65 -1.33
C ILE A 34 -4.09 -14.47 -2.57
N PHE A 35 -2.81 -14.57 -2.94
CA PHE A 35 -2.33 -15.41 -4.02
C PHE A 35 -1.57 -16.62 -3.49
N GLU A 36 -1.80 -17.78 -4.10
CA GLU A 36 -1.04 -18.99 -3.84
C GLU A 36 -0.41 -19.53 -5.13
N THR A 37 0.72 -20.21 -5.01
CA THR A 37 1.39 -20.82 -6.15
C THR A 37 0.85 -22.23 -6.38
N ALA A 38 0.52 -22.54 -7.63
CA ALA A 38 0.05 -23.84 -8.08
C ALA A 38 0.78 -24.28 -9.36
N LYS A 39 0.69 -25.58 -9.65
CA LYS A 39 1.22 -26.18 -10.88
C LYS A 39 0.08 -26.59 -11.79
N VAL A 40 0.19 -26.25 -13.07
CA VAL A 40 -0.76 -26.68 -14.09
C VAL A 40 -0.60 -28.17 -14.33
N VAL A 41 -1.69 -28.93 -14.20
CA VAL A 41 -1.70 -30.38 -14.43
C VAL A 41 -2.44 -30.75 -15.72
N GLU A 42 -3.40 -29.93 -16.13
CA GLU A 42 -4.16 -30.12 -17.36
C GLU A 42 -4.61 -28.77 -17.90
N VAL A 43 -4.64 -28.63 -19.23
CA VAL A 43 -5.24 -27.49 -19.93
C VAL A 43 -6.27 -28.06 -20.88
N ASP A 44 -7.50 -27.54 -20.80
CA ASP A 44 -8.59 -28.01 -21.64
C ASP A 44 -8.31 -27.73 -23.13
N LYS A 45 -8.89 -28.55 -24.01
CA LYS A 45 -8.68 -28.48 -25.47
C LYS A 45 -9.07 -27.13 -26.05
N ASP A 46 -10.08 -26.48 -25.46
CA ASP A 46 -10.55 -25.17 -25.87
C ASP A 46 -9.73 -24.02 -25.24
N GLY A 47 -8.82 -24.34 -24.31
CA GLY A 47 -7.94 -23.38 -23.64
C GLY A 47 -8.67 -22.37 -22.75
N LEU A 48 -9.91 -22.69 -22.37
CA LEU A 48 -10.76 -21.87 -21.50
C LEU A 48 -10.56 -22.18 -20.01
N PHE A 49 -10.16 -23.42 -19.71
CA PHE A 49 -9.95 -23.90 -18.36
C PHE A 49 -8.58 -24.58 -18.21
N ALA A 50 -8.00 -24.48 -17.02
CA ALA A 50 -6.83 -25.29 -16.66
C ALA A 50 -6.94 -25.79 -15.22
N SER A 51 -6.71 -27.09 -15.03
CA SER A 51 -6.63 -27.70 -13.72
C SER A 51 -5.26 -27.42 -13.12
N ILE A 52 -5.25 -27.03 -11.84
CA ILE A 52 -4.04 -26.71 -11.09
C ILE A 52 -3.99 -27.48 -9.77
N VAL A 53 -2.79 -27.76 -9.30
CA VAL A 53 -2.54 -28.35 -7.98
C VAL A 53 -1.66 -27.43 -7.14
N PHE A 54 -2.14 -27.05 -5.96
CA PHE A 54 -1.40 -26.23 -5.00
C PHE A 54 -0.35 -27.06 -4.27
N ALA A 55 0.60 -26.38 -3.62
CA ALA A 55 1.67 -27.04 -2.87
C ALA A 55 1.16 -27.93 -1.72
N ASP A 56 -0.03 -27.64 -1.18
CA ASP A 56 -0.69 -28.43 -0.13
C ASP A 56 -1.46 -29.65 -0.68
N GLY A 57 -1.43 -29.86 -2.01
CA GLY A 57 -2.10 -30.97 -2.69
C GLY A 57 -3.57 -30.72 -3.02
N LYS A 58 -4.11 -29.53 -2.72
CA LYS A 58 -5.47 -29.16 -3.15
C LYS A 58 -5.53 -28.93 -4.65
N TRP A 59 -6.68 -29.27 -5.23
CA TRP A 59 -6.99 -29.00 -6.62
C TRP A 59 -7.72 -27.67 -6.77
N GLY A 60 -7.40 -26.95 -7.83
CA GLY A 60 -8.09 -25.74 -8.27
C GLY A 60 -8.30 -25.75 -9.78
N GLU A 61 -9.09 -24.80 -10.26
CA GLU A 61 -9.36 -24.58 -11.67
C GLU A 61 -9.11 -23.12 -11.99
N LEU A 62 -8.45 -22.85 -13.12
CA LEU A 62 -8.33 -21.52 -13.71
C LEU A 62 -9.40 -21.38 -14.77
N ASP A 63 -10.12 -20.26 -14.73
CA ASP A 63 -11.07 -19.87 -15.76
C ASP A 63 -10.88 -18.38 -16.15
N LYS A 64 -11.82 -17.85 -16.94
CA LYS A 64 -11.80 -16.44 -17.38
C LYS A 64 -11.96 -15.42 -16.23
N GLU A 65 -12.51 -15.81 -15.09
CA GLU A 65 -12.80 -14.94 -13.95
C GLU A 65 -11.69 -15.04 -12.89
N THR A 66 -10.87 -16.08 -12.96
CA THR A 66 -9.76 -16.33 -12.06
C THR A 66 -8.59 -15.42 -12.39
N GLU A 67 -8.14 -14.62 -11.43
CA GLU A 67 -6.94 -13.82 -11.57
C GLU A 67 -5.69 -14.69 -11.33
N TRP A 68 -4.82 -14.80 -12.34
CA TRP A 68 -3.60 -15.59 -12.26
C TRP A 68 -2.43 -15.02 -13.08
N TYR A 69 -1.21 -15.43 -12.72
CA TYR A 69 0.04 -15.01 -13.34
C TYR A 69 0.99 -16.21 -13.51
N LYS A 70 1.65 -16.36 -14.67
CA LYS A 70 2.66 -17.42 -14.88
C LYS A 70 3.96 -17.12 -14.13
N VAL A 71 4.65 -18.13 -13.64
CA VAL A 71 5.97 -18.05 -12.98
C VAL A 71 7.02 -18.84 -13.80
N PRO A 72 8.21 -18.29 -14.06
CA PRO A 72 8.66 -16.94 -13.76
C PRO A 72 8.01 -15.91 -14.71
N SER A 73 7.42 -14.85 -14.16
CA SER A 73 6.91 -13.74 -14.96
C SER A 73 7.95 -12.61 -14.98
N ASN A 74 8.27 -12.12 -16.18
CA ASN A 74 9.02 -10.87 -16.36
C ASN A 74 8.16 -9.62 -16.05
N THR A 75 6.84 -9.78 -15.95
CA THR A 75 5.96 -8.78 -15.34
C THR A 75 6.23 -8.86 -13.83
N LYS A 76 6.61 -7.74 -13.19
CA LYS A 76 6.65 -7.66 -11.72
C LYS A 76 5.32 -8.21 -11.19
N ILE A 77 5.34 -9.45 -10.71
CA ILE A 77 4.23 -10.01 -9.97
C ILE A 77 4.15 -9.14 -8.73
N ALA A 78 2.97 -8.66 -8.37
CA ALA A 78 2.76 -8.02 -7.08
C ALA A 78 2.83 -9.07 -5.95
N THR A 79 3.84 -9.93 -5.96
CA THR A 79 4.33 -10.56 -4.74
C THR A 79 4.96 -9.43 -3.96
N HIS A 80 4.25 -8.96 -2.94
CA HIS A 80 4.93 -8.24 -1.87
C HIS A 80 5.94 -9.21 -1.28
N GLU A 81 7.19 -9.10 -1.75
CA GLU A 81 8.31 -9.43 -0.91
C GLU A 81 8.07 -8.78 0.44
N ALA A 82 8.35 -9.51 1.50
CA ALA A 82 8.33 -9.03 2.87
C ALA A 82 9.48 -8.03 3.12
N SER A 83 9.60 -7.02 2.26
CA SER A 83 10.53 -5.92 2.33
C SER A 83 9.74 -4.61 2.28
N GLU A 84 9.90 -3.85 3.36
CA GLU A 84 9.42 -2.48 3.56
C GLU A 84 7.96 -2.32 4.03
N ILE A 85 7.81 -2.38 5.36
CA ILE A 85 7.08 -1.39 6.17
C ILE A 85 6.29 -0.38 5.32
N LYS A 86 4.99 -0.64 5.14
CA LYS A 86 3.90 0.31 4.82
C LYS A 86 4.36 1.64 4.18
N LYS A 87 4.47 1.71 2.85
CA LYS A 87 4.53 3.00 2.13
C LYS A 87 3.30 3.16 1.23
N PRO A 88 2.13 3.50 1.80
CA PRO A 88 0.92 3.61 1.00
C PRO A 88 1.02 4.80 0.03
N HIS A 89 0.51 4.61 -1.19
CA HIS A 89 0.62 5.52 -2.34
C HIS A 89 0.28 6.99 -2.04
N HIS A 90 -0.58 7.25 -1.04
CA HIS A 90 -0.97 8.60 -0.62
C HIS A 90 0.13 9.40 0.11
N TYR A 91 1.34 8.84 0.29
CA TYR A 91 2.52 9.54 0.77
C TYR A 91 3.64 9.61 -0.28
N MET A 92 3.35 9.36 -1.55
CA MET A 92 4.30 9.49 -2.66
C MET A 92 3.90 10.65 -3.56
N PHE A 93 4.83 11.54 -3.88
CA PHE A 93 4.67 12.57 -4.90
C PHE A 93 4.94 12.01 -6.30
N GLU A 94 4.51 12.73 -7.35
CA GLU A 94 4.63 12.31 -8.76
C GLU A 94 6.08 12.02 -9.19
N ASP A 95 7.05 12.69 -8.57
CA ASP A 95 8.49 12.52 -8.80
C ASP A 95 9.11 11.36 -8.00
N GLY A 96 8.31 10.60 -7.26
CA GLY A 96 8.76 9.52 -6.39
C GLY A 96 9.28 9.99 -5.04
N THR A 97 9.18 11.29 -4.71
CA THR A 97 9.54 11.81 -3.40
C THR A 97 8.55 11.32 -2.34
N GLU A 98 9.05 10.76 -1.24
CA GLU A 98 8.22 10.38 -0.10
C GLU A 98 7.83 11.62 0.71
N ALA A 99 6.54 11.75 1.04
CA ALA A 99 5.99 12.80 1.89
C ALA A 99 6.72 12.92 3.23
N ILE A 100 7.16 11.78 3.79
CA ILE A 100 7.90 11.77 5.05
C ILE A 100 9.23 12.53 4.95
N LYS A 101 9.90 12.51 3.79
CA LYS A 101 11.16 13.24 3.59
C LYS A 101 10.92 14.75 3.63
N ILE A 102 9.89 15.24 2.94
CA ILE A 102 9.51 16.66 2.94
C ILE A 102 9.08 17.10 4.34
N ILE A 103 8.24 16.30 5.02
CA ILE A 103 7.79 16.60 6.38
C ILE A 103 9.00 16.71 7.32
N ASN A 104 9.93 15.75 7.26
CA ASN A 104 11.13 15.77 8.10
C ASN A 104 12.04 16.97 7.80
N MET A 105 12.17 17.40 6.55
CA MET A 105 12.92 18.61 6.20
C MET A 105 12.30 19.88 6.82
N ILE A 106 10.97 19.97 6.87
CA ILE A 106 10.26 21.10 7.46
C ILE A 106 10.34 21.07 8.99
N VAL A 107 10.02 19.92 9.58
CA VAL A 107 9.93 19.73 11.03
C VAL A 107 11.27 19.98 11.73
N LYS A 108 12.41 19.65 11.09
CA LYS A 108 13.76 19.95 11.60
C LYS A 108 14.04 21.43 11.85
N ARG A 109 13.24 22.34 11.29
CA ARG A 109 13.37 23.78 11.51
C ARG A 109 12.74 24.24 12.82
N TYR A 110 11.90 23.42 13.45
CA TYR A 110 11.21 23.73 14.69
C TYR A 110 12.01 23.19 15.88
N LYS A 111 12.36 24.07 16.81
CA LYS A 111 13.14 23.73 18.01
C LYS A 111 12.26 23.11 19.10
N GLN A 112 11.04 23.62 19.23
CA GLN A 112 10.04 23.10 20.16
C GLN A 112 9.50 21.76 19.67
N SER A 113 9.76 20.69 20.41
CA SER A 113 9.35 19.34 20.07
C SER A 113 7.83 19.19 19.91
N ILE A 114 7.04 19.88 20.75
CA ILE A 114 5.58 19.87 20.69
C ILE A 114 5.10 20.54 19.39
N VAL A 115 5.64 21.72 19.07
CA VAL A 115 5.31 22.43 17.82
C VAL A 115 5.72 21.60 16.61
N ALA A 116 6.93 21.05 16.62
CA ALA A 116 7.45 20.16 15.58
C ALA A 116 6.51 18.97 15.30
N ALA A 117 6.02 18.31 16.35
CA ALA A 117 5.07 17.19 16.24
C ALA A 117 3.71 17.62 15.67
N GLN A 118 3.24 18.82 16.01
CA GLN A 118 1.99 19.35 15.46
C GLN A 118 2.11 19.76 14.00
N ILE A 119 3.24 20.35 13.61
CA ILE A 119 3.55 20.66 12.20
C ILE A 119 3.64 19.37 11.37
N TYR A 120 4.29 18.33 11.90
CA TYR A 120 4.30 17.00 11.29
C TYR A 120 2.88 16.51 10.98
N ASN A 121 2.00 16.53 11.99
CA ASN A 121 0.62 16.06 11.84
C ASN A 121 -0.19 16.91 10.86
N ALA A 122 -0.02 18.24 10.90
CA ALA A 122 -0.69 19.13 9.97
C ALA A 122 -0.36 18.80 8.51
N ILE A 123 0.93 18.68 8.18
CA ILE A 123 1.38 18.37 6.82
C ILE A 123 0.94 16.96 6.41
N LYS A 124 1.06 15.97 7.30
CA LYS A 124 0.56 14.60 7.08
C LYS A 124 -0.90 14.61 6.64
N TYR A 125 -1.77 15.34 7.35
CA TYR A 125 -3.19 15.40 7.01
C TYR A 125 -3.47 16.22 5.74
N ILE A 126 -2.70 17.27 5.45
CA ILE A 126 -2.83 18.03 4.19
C ILE A 126 -2.53 17.14 2.99
N ILE A 127 -1.41 16.41 3.02
CA ILE A 127 -1.02 15.50 1.93
C ILE A 127 -2.05 14.38 1.75
N ARG A 128 -2.60 13.86 2.85
CA ARG A 128 -3.57 12.77 2.86
C ARG A 128 -4.96 13.17 2.37
N ALA A 129 -5.34 14.44 2.50
CA ALA A 129 -6.67 14.95 2.18
C ALA A 129 -7.18 14.58 0.77
N PRO A 130 -6.44 14.84 -0.34
CA PRO A 130 -6.91 14.49 -1.69
C PRO A 130 -7.08 12.99 -1.93
N PHE A 131 -6.45 12.13 -1.12
CA PHE A 131 -6.42 10.69 -1.36
C PHE A 131 -7.29 9.85 -0.41
N LYS A 132 -7.60 10.34 0.81
CA LYS A 132 -8.23 9.51 1.85
C LYS A 132 -9.55 10.03 2.38
N ASN A 133 -9.52 11.16 3.09
CA ASN A 133 -10.69 11.63 3.87
C ASN A 133 -11.09 13.08 3.57
N GLY A 134 -10.51 13.70 2.53
CA GLY A 134 -10.89 15.04 2.06
C GLY A 134 -10.93 16.07 3.18
N VAL A 135 -12.08 16.75 3.29
CA VAL A 135 -12.32 17.82 4.27
C VAL A 135 -12.13 17.35 5.72
N LYS A 136 -12.34 16.07 6.06
CA LYS A 136 -12.10 15.58 7.43
C LYS A 136 -10.63 15.67 7.81
N ASP A 137 -9.72 15.35 6.89
CA ASP A 137 -8.28 15.48 7.13
C ASP A 137 -7.87 16.96 7.19
N LEU A 138 -8.48 17.83 6.37
CA LEU A 138 -8.25 19.28 6.48
C LEU A 138 -8.68 19.84 7.85
N LYS A 139 -9.76 19.31 8.44
CA LYS A 139 -10.17 19.67 9.81
C LYS A 139 -9.14 19.23 10.86
N LYS A 140 -8.61 17.99 10.74
CA LYS A 140 -7.54 17.51 11.63
C LYS A 140 -6.25 18.34 11.47
N ALA A 141 -5.89 18.69 10.24
CA ALA A 141 -4.75 19.57 9.97
C ALA A 141 -4.91 20.93 10.67
N LYS A 142 -6.11 21.52 10.58
CA LYS A 142 -6.45 22.77 11.28
C LYS A 142 -6.30 22.64 12.80
N GLU A 143 -6.78 21.55 13.40
CA GLU A 143 -6.63 21.31 14.84
C GLU A 143 -5.16 21.21 15.26
N SER A 144 -4.33 20.50 14.50
CA SER A 144 -2.89 20.45 14.74
C SER A 144 -2.23 21.82 14.65
N ILE A 145 -2.60 22.66 13.68
CA ILE A 145 -2.09 24.04 13.57
C ILE A 145 -2.52 24.86 14.80
N ASN A 146 -3.77 24.76 15.25
CA ASN A 146 -4.22 25.45 16.45
C ASN A 146 -3.41 25.03 17.69
N PHE A 147 -3.08 23.74 17.83
CA PHE A 147 -2.19 23.28 18.90
C PHE A 147 -0.78 23.82 18.77
N ALA A 148 -0.21 23.86 17.56
CA ALA A 148 1.11 24.44 17.31
C ALA A 148 1.15 25.92 17.74
N ILE A 149 0.11 26.70 17.41
CA ILE A 149 -0.02 28.10 17.83
C ILE A 149 -0.11 28.22 19.35
N LYS A 150 -0.89 27.35 20.01
CA LYS A 150 -1.06 27.37 21.47
C LYS A 150 0.26 27.14 22.22
N PHE A 151 1.13 26.27 21.70
CA PHE A 151 2.39 25.91 22.34
C PHE A 151 3.59 26.70 21.81
N TRP A 152 3.37 27.66 20.93
CA TRP A 152 4.43 28.47 20.34
C TRP A 152 5.06 29.42 21.37
N ASP A 153 6.36 29.25 21.61
CA ASP A 153 7.17 30.19 22.40
C ASP A 153 8.25 30.87 21.54
N ASP A 154 8.14 32.17 21.30
CA ASP A 154 9.11 32.91 20.49
C ASP A 154 10.54 32.83 21.03
N LYS A 155 10.71 32.74 22.37
CA LYS A 155 12.04 32.70 23.01
C LYS A 155 12.79 31.42 22.72
N GLU A 156 12.09 30.29 22.63
CA GLU A 156 12.70 29.01 22.29
C GLU A 156 12.90 28.83 20.78
N MET A 157 12.23 29.63 19.94
CA MET A 157 12.38 29.61 18.48
C MET A 157 13.54 30.48 17.96
N GLU A 158 14.07 31.41 18.75
CA GLU A 158 15.19 32.28 18.32
C GLU A 158 16.40 31.46 17.85
N TYR A 159 16.80 31.64 16.59
CA TYR A 159 18.10 31.16 16.13
C TYR A 159 19.18 32.02 16.78
N LYS A 160 19.99 31.42 17.66
CA LYS A 160 21.24 32.04 18.11
C LYS A 160 22.05 32.36 16.85
N LYS A 161 22.17 33.64 16.55
CA LYS A 161 22.99 34.17 15.46
C LYS A 161 24.46 33.86 15.71
#